data_AF-A0A326U9L6-F1
#
_entry.id   AF-A0A326U9L6-F1
#
_cell.length_a   1.000
_cell.length_b   1.000
_cell.length_c   1.000
_cell.angle_alpha   90.00
_cell.angle_beta   90.00
_cell.angle_gamma   90.00
#
_symmetry.space_group_name_H-M   'P 1'
#
loop_
_entity.id
_entity.type
_entity.pdbx_description
1 polymer ?
#
loop_
_entity_poly.entity_id
_entity_poly.type
_entity_poly.pdbx_seq_one_letter_code
_entity_poly.pdbx_strand_id
1 'polypeptide(L)'
;MNNKKETIMTVALTLSLLPETFAICRLEPGTPLHDLQKGGSFFSITSTMDELSVVCPVDSIPSTEIKADRDWSCFKLHGPFPFDLVGSIR
;
A
#
# COMPACT_ATOMS: atom_id res chain seq x y z
N MET A 1 -14.16 30.26 -37.68
CA MET A 1 -12.87 29.63 -37.31
C MET A 1 -12.63 29.93 -35.83
N ASN A 2 -13.25 29.15 -34.93
CA ASN A 2 -13.14 29.38 -33.49
C ASN A 2 -12.39 28.20 -32.86
N ASN A 3 -11.08 28.38 -32.68
CA ASN A 3 -10.22 27.46 -31.93
C ASN A 3 -10.54 27.56 -30.44
N LYS A 4 -11.46 26.72 -29.98
CA LYS A 4 -11.66 26.49 -28.55
C LYS A 4 -10.44 25.69 -28.07
N LYS A 5 -9.46 26.36 -27.46
CA LYS A 5 -8.32 25.71 -26.80
C LYS A 5 -8.88 24.84 -25.68
N GLU A 6 -8.81 23.53 -25.83
CA GLU A 6 -9.05 22.60 -24.72
C GLU A 6 -7.93 22.79 -23.70
N THR A 7 -8.29 23.31 -22.53
CA THR A 7 -7.41 23.35 -21.36
C THR A 7 -7.32 21.94 -20.83
N ILE A 8 -6.16 21.29 -20.97
CA ILE A 8 -5.89 20.03 -20.29
C ILE A 8 -5.72 20.35 -18.80
N MET A 9 -6.66 19.93 -17.97
CA MET A 9 -6.51 20.04 -16.52
C MET A 9 -5.54 18.96 -16.04
N THR A 10 -4.34 19.35 -15.62
CA THR A 10 -3.42 18.44 -14.93
C THR A 10 -3.83 18.33 -13.47
N VAL A 11 -4.13 17.12 -13.00
CA VAL A 11 -4.36 16.86 -11.58
C VAL A 11 -3.01 16.77 -10.87
N ALA A 12 -2.74 17.71 -9.97
CA ALA A 12 -1.57 17.63 -9.10
C ALA A 12 -1.83 16.63 -7.97
N LEU A 13 -1.04 15.58 -7.91
CA LEU A 13 -1.11 14.55 -6.88
C LEU A 13 -0.04 14.79 -5.82
N THR A 14 -0.44 14.75 -4.55
CA THR A 14 0.50 14.88 -3.41
C THR A 14 0.84 13.50 -2.87
N LEU A 15 2.14 13.23 -2.76
CA LEU A 15 2.69 12.01 -2.14
C LEU A 15 3.48 12.40 -0.88
N SER A 16 3.30 11.65 0.19
CA SER A 16 4.17 11.73 1.37
C SER A 16 4.75 10.36 1.70
N LEU A 17 6.02 10.33 2.08
CA LEU A 17 6.64 9.14 2.65
C LEU A 17 6.08 8.89 4.06
N LEU A 18 5.70 7.66 4.36
CA LEU A 18 5.39 7.23 5.73
C LEU A 18 6.70 7.03 6.52
N PRO A 19 6.72 7.38 7.82
CA PRO A 19 7.97 7.41 8.59
C PRO A 19 8.53 6.02 8.91
N GLU A 20 7.70 4.98 8.92
CA GLU A 20 8.16 3.62 9.22
C GLU A 20 8.85 2.95 8.03
N THR A 21 9.75 2.02 8.36
CA THR A 21 10.24 1.02 7.42
C THR A 21 9.24 -0.13 7.34
N PHE A 22 8.94 -0.58 6.13
CA PHE A 22 7.95 -1.62 5.85
C PHE A 22 8.60 -2.93 5.44
N ALA A 23 7.82 -3.99 5.55
CA ALA A 23 8.14 -5.32 5.06
C ALA A 23 6.98 -5.92 4.28
N ILE A 24 7.31 -6.82 3.36
CA ILE A 24 6.38 -7.67 2.63
C ILE A 24 6.54 -9.10 3.17
N CYS A 25 5.60 -9.54 4.00
CA CYS A 25 5.57 -10.87 4.58
C CYS A 25 4.85 -11.85 3.65
N ARG A 26 5.41 -13.04 3.47
CA ARG A 26 4.74 -14.16 2.79
C ARG A 26 4.41 -15.25 3.81
N LEU A 27 3.14 -15.63 3.85
CA LEU A 27 2.60 -16.66 4.76
C LEU A 27 1.78 -17.69 3.99
N GLU A 28 1.56 -18.83 4.64
CA GLU A 28 0.68 -19.88 4.11
C GLU A 28 -0.79 -19.39 4.04
N PRO A 29 -1.57 -19.87 3.05
CA PRO A 29 -3.01 -19.62 2.98
C PRO A 29 -3.72 -19.97 4.28
N GLY A 30 -4.64 -19.09 4.72
CA GLY A 30 -5.42 -19.31 5.93
C GLY A 30 -4.69 -19.07 7.25
N THR A 31 -3.42 -18.61 7.21
CA THR A 31 -2.71 -18.18 8.43
C THR A 31 -3.51 -17.10 9.18
N PRO A 32 -3.77 -17.25 10.48
CA PRO A 32 -4.51 -16.26 11.26
C PRO A 32 -3.83 -14.89 11.30
N LEU A 33 -4.61 -13.81 11.11
CA LEU A 33 -4.07 -12.44 11.02
C LEU A 33 -3.77 -11.77 12.37
N HIS A 34 -4.27 -12.32 13.48
CA HIS A 34 -4.10 -11.72 14.81
C HIS A 34 -2.64 -11.62 15.23
N ASP A 35 -1.78 -12.45 14.65
CA ASP A 35 -0.33 -12.41 14.90
C ASP A 35 0.35 -11.19 14.25
N LEU A 36 -0.20 -10.64 13.15
CA LEU A 36 0.42 -9.58 12.35
C LEU A 36 -0.21 -8.20 12.53
N GLN A 37 -1.48 -8.12 12.95
CA GLN A 37 -2.19 -6.85 13.09
C GLN A 37 -1.87 -6.17 14.44
N LYS A 38 -0.80 -5.37 14.46
CA LYS A 38 -0.50 -4.45 15.57
C LYS A 38 -0.32 -3.02 15.05
N GLY A 39 -1.37 -2.21 15.16
CA GLY A 39 -1.35 -0.76 15.43
C GLY A 39 -0.51 0.21 14.57
N GLY A 40 0.12 -0.22 13.48
CA GLY A 40 0.94 0.62 12.60
C GLY A 40 0.18 1.56 11.65
N SER A 41 0.90 2.49 10.99
CA SER A 41 0.32 3.53 10.14
C SER A 41 -0.36 3.01 8.86
N PHE A 42 0.06 1.85 8.35
CA PHE A 42 -0.47 1.25 7.13
C PHE A 42 -0.37 -0.27 7.16
N PHE A 43 -1.41 -0.96 6.67
CA PHE A 43 -1.42 -2.39 6.41
C PHE A 43 -2.08 -2.68 5.07
N SER A 44 -1.53 -3.64 4.34
CA SER A 44 -2.20 -4.29 3.22
C SER A 44 -2.18 -5.79 3.43
N ILE A 45 -3.34 -6.43 3.24
CA ILE A 45 -3.50 -7.87 3.41
C ILE A 45 -4.11 -8.39 2.12
N THR A 46 -3.36 -9.22 1.42
CA THR A 46 -3.78 -9.84 0.16
C THR A 46 -3.81 -11.34 0.38
N SER A 47 -5.01 -11.91 0.34
CA SER A 47 -5.21 -13.36 0.48
C SER A 47 -5.59 -13.95 -0.87
N THR A 48 -4.90 -15.01 -1.26
CA THR A 48 -5.18 -15.80 -2.45
C THR A 48 -5.31 -17.27 -2.07
N MET A 49 -5.59 -18.14 -3.04
CA MET A 49 -5.57 -19.60 -2.78
C MET A 49 -4.15 -20.12 -2.53
N ASP A 50 -3.13 -19.43 -3.05
CA ASP A 50 -1.75 -19.91 -3.05
C ASP A 50 -0.91 -19.31 -1.91
N GLU A 51 -1.23 -18.09 -1.48
CA GLU A 51 -0.53 -17.42 -0.39
C GLU A 51 -1.37 -16.36 0.33
N LEU A 52 -0.90 -16.00 1.52
CA LEU A 52 -1.26 -14.78 2.23
C LEU A 52 -0.06 -13.82 2.23
N SER A 53 -0.23 -12.63 1.64
CA SER A 53 0.77 -11.57 1.62
C SER A 53 0.34 -10.41 2.50
N VAL A 54 1.24 -9.97 3.39
CA VAL A 54 0.99 -8.86 4.32
C VAL A 54 2.08 -7.81 4.19
N VAL A 55 1.68 -6.58 3.87
CA VAL A 55 2.56 -5.40 3.93
C VAL A 55 2.29 -4.66 5.23
N CYS A 56 3.31 -4.49 6.07
CA CYS A 56 3.20 -3.85 7.39
C CYS A 56 4.53 -3.20 7.81
N PRO A 57 4.54 -2.34 8.85
CA PRO A 57 5.79 -1.89 9.45
C PRO A 57 6.62 -3.08 9.93
N VAL A 58 7.95 -3.00 9.80
CA VAL A 58 8.88 -4.07 10.23
C VAL A 58 8.67 -4.42 11.71
N ASP A 59 8.41 -3.41 12.54
CA ASP A 59 8.19 -3.56 13.99
C ASP A 59 6.87 -4.28 14.35
N SER A 60 5.95 -4.42 13.39
CA SER A 60 4.69 -5.15 13.58
C SER A 60 4.84 -6.66 13.36
N ILE A 61 5.99 -7.14 12.89
CA ILE A 61 6.22 -8.58 12.65
C ILE A 61 6.46 -9.28 14.02
N PRO A 62 5.63 -10.27 14.40
CA PRO A 62 5.67 -10.89 15.73
C PRO A 62 6.86 -11.84 15.96
N SER A 63 7.44 -12.39 14.89
CA SER A 63 8.50 -13.39 14.95
C SER A 63 9.53 -13.17 13.84
N THR A 64 10.80 -13.43 14.17
CA THR A 64 11.91 -13.40 13.20
C THR A 64 11.83 -14.53 12.17
N GLU A 65 11.03 -15.57 12.43
CA GLU A 65 10.84 -16.73 11.55
C GLU A 65 9.93 -16.43 10.36
N ILE A 66 9.16 -15.34 10.40
CA ILE A 66 8.30 -14.95 9.28
C ILE A 66 9.20 -14.51 8.12
N LYS A 67 9.08 -15.25 7.01
CA LYS A 67 9.71 -14.91 5.75
C LYS A 67 9.13 -13.59 5.25
N ALA A 68 9.98 -12.57 5.27
CA ALA A 68 9.60 -11.25 4.79
C ALA A 68 10.77 -10.57 4.08
N ASP A 69 10.45 -9.84 3.04
CA ASP A 69 11.36 -8.88 2.43
C ASP A 69 11.23 -7.55 3.18
N ARG A 70 12.36 -6.98 3.64
CA ARG A 70 12.41 -5.85 4.58
C ARG A 70 13.00 -4.62 3.90
N ASP A 71 13.04 -3.50 4.60
CA ASP A 71 13.62 -2.23 4.13
C ASP A 71 12.84 -1.52 3.02
N TRP A 72 11.51 -1.70 3.01
CA TRP A 72 10.62 -1.01 2.08
C TRP A 72 10.22 0.38 2.59
N SER A 73 10.14 1.34 1.67
CA SER A 73 9.55 2.66 1.91
C SER A 73 8.10 2.69 1.41
N CYS A 74 7.18 3.26 2.19
CA CYS A 74 5.77 3.37 1.80
C CYS A 74 5.39 4.83 1.50
N PHE A 75 4.83 5.09 0.32
CA PHE A 75 4.29 6.39 -0.03
C PHE A 75 2.77 6.41 0.07
N LYS A 76 2.24 7.39 0.80
CA LYS A 76 0.82 7.72 0.83
C LYS A 76 0.50 8.73 -0.27
N LEU A 77 -0.44 8.37 -1.13
CA LEU A 77 -1.10 9.29 -2.04
C LEU A 77 -2.25 10.00 -1.31
N HIS A 78 -2.27 11.32 -1.29
CA HIS A 78 -3.25 12.11 -0.53
C HIS A 78 -4.55 12.32 -1.32
N GLY A 79 -5.65 11.80 -0.77
CA GLY A 79 -7.01 11.95 -1.32
C GLY A 79 -7.86 13.03 -0.61
N PRO A 80 -9.20 12.94 -0.71
CA PRO A 80 -9.99 11.77 -1.13
C PRO A 80 -9.99 11.53 -2.64
N PHE A 81 -10.08 10.26 -3.04
CA PHE A 81 -10.24 9.86 -4.44
C PHE A 81 -11.59 9.18 -4.64
N PRO A 82 -12.35 9.53 -5.69
CA PRO A 82 -13.57 8.82 -6.01
C PRO A 82 -13.22 7.45 -6.62
N PHE A 83 -14.11 6.46 -6.43
CA PHE A 83 -13.87 5.08 -6.88
C PHE A 83 -13.81 4.92 -8.40
N ASP A 84 -14.37 5.87 -9.16
CA ASP A 84 -14.34 5.92 -10.63
C ASP A 84 -13.12 6.67 -11.18
N LEU A 85 -12.21 7.14 -10.32
CA LEU A 85 -10.97 7.75 -10.74
C LEU A 85 -10.08 6.70 -11.42
N VAL A 86 -9.79 6.92 -12.70
CA VAL A 86 -8.90 6.10 -13.51
C VAL A 86 -7.63 6.88 -13.90
N GLY A 87 -6.51 6.18 -14.05
CA GLY A 87 -5.26 6.76 -14.55
C GLY A 87 -4.44 7.54 -13.52
N SER A 88 -4.77 7.46 -12.22
CA SER A 88 -4.01 8.09 -11.14
C SER A 88 -2.65 7.42 -10.86
N ILE A 89 -2.50 6.15 -11.25
CA ILE A 89 -1.24 5.41 -11.24
C ILE A 89 -0.88 5.16 -12.70
N ARG A 90 0.10 5.89 -13.23
CA ARG A 90 0.57 5.78 -14.61
C ARG A 90 2.09 5.93 -14.66
#